data_AF-L1JWT6-F1
#
_entry.id   AF-L1JWT6-F1
#
_cell.length_a   1.000
_cell.length_b   1.000
_cell.length_c   1.000
_cell.angle_alpha   90.00
_cell.angle_beta   90.00
_cell.angle_gamma   90.00
#
_symmetry.space_group_name_H-M   'P 1'
#
loop_
_entity.id
_entity.type
_entity.pdbx_description
1 polymer ?
#
loop_
_entity_poly.entity_id
_entity_poly.type
_entity_poly.pdbx_seq_one_letter_code
_entity_poly.pdbx_strand_id
1 'polypeptide(L)'
;MSHLAEESCGDMTTKEIKDELDKMGVSYEGCLERSEIVRVYQEAKQKNSRDRPHGGRLCNAPSNSEGNGDMLKFLNCSMDVIGQGMNKLLTSVNQKFDLMDDKLKGLEAKKTEVKEMLYKEPKTALGRLQQLKNTAAIRDFENALDDTLRVAKEQRTNIKEEILQAKGLQLP
;
A
#
# COMPACT_ATOMS: atom_id res chain seq x y z
N MET A 1 5.39 -0.90 -27.68
CA MET A 1 4.79 0.17 -28.49
C MET A 1 3.34 -0.24 -28.68
N SER A 2 2.42 0.09 -27.76
CA SER A 2 1.86 1.44 -27.54
C SER A 2 1.26 1.96 -28.85
N HIS A 3 -0.08 2.08 -28.93
CA HIS A 3 -0.91 2.74 -29.97
C HIS A 3 -2.10 1.88 -30.48
N LEU A 4 -2.97 1.36 -29.61
CA LEU A 4 -4.30 0.88 -30.05
C LEU A 4 -5.47 1.27 -29.13
N ALA A 5 -5.27 2.20 -28.18
CA ALA A 5 -6.32 2.56 -27.21
C ALA A 5 -6.89 3.98 -27.37
N GLU A 6 -6.43 4.77 -28.36
CA GLU A 6 -6.83 6.17 -28.49
C GLU A 6 -7.93 6.43 -29.54
N GLU A 7 -8.27 5.48 -30.42
CA GLU A 7 -9.10 5.78 -31.60
C GLU A 7 -10.61 5.51 -31.50
N SER A 8 -11.17 5.14 -30.34
CA SER A 8 -12.64 4.87 -30.25
C SER A 8 -13.45 5.82 -29.38
N CYS A 9 -12.82 6.82 -28.74
CA CYS A 9 -13.53 7.78 -27.86
C CYS A 9 -13.09 9.25 -28.05
N GLY A 10 -12.33 9.56 -29.10
CA GLY A 10 -11.79 10.90 -29.34
C GLY A 10 -12.85 12.00 -29.43
N ASP A 11 -14.04 11.67 -29.91
CA ASP A 11 -15.11 12.64 -30.16
C ASP A 11 -16.07 12.86 -28.97
N MET A 12 -16.03 12.00 -27.94
CA MET A 12 -16.91 12.15 -26.77
C MET A 12 -16.27 13.06 -25.71
N THR A 13 -17.05 14.02 -25.26
CA THR A 13 -16.68 14.88 -24.14
C THR A 13 -16.67 14.09 -22.83
N THR A 14 -15.87 14.52 -21.85
CA THR A 14 -15.80 13.86 -20.53
C THR A 14 -17.15 13.79 -19.83
N LYS A 15 -18.07 14.73 -20.11
CA LYS A 15 -19.43 14.74 -19.59
C LYS A 15 -20.25 13.59 -20.15
N GLU A 16 -20.25 13.40 -21.47
CA GLU A 16 -20.97 12.30 -22.13
C GLU A 16 -20.46 10.92 -21.68
N ILE A 17 -19.15 10.79 -21.43
CA ILE A 17 -18.57 9.54 -20.94
C ILE A 17 -19.04 9.23 -19.51
N LYS A 18 -19.13 10.25 -18.64
CA LYS A 18 -19.66 10.09 -17.28
C LYS A 18 -21.14 9.72 -17.30
N ASP A 19 -21.93 10.40 -18.13
CA ASP A 19 -23.36 10.11 -18.28
C ASP A 19 -23.60 8.66 -18.74
N GLU A 20 -22.75 8.15 -19.65
CA GLU A 20 -22.80 6.74 -20.07
C GLU A 20 -22.34 5.77 -18.98
N LEU A 21 -21.33 6.11 -18.19
CA LEU A 21 -20.90 5.31 -17.04
C LEU A 21 -22.01 5.21 -15.97
N ASP A 22 -22.70 6.32 -15.71
CA ASP A 22 -23.84 6.38 -14.80
C ASP A 22 -25.00 5.51 -15.30
N LYS A 23 -25.31 5.54 -16.59
CA LYS A 23 -26.31 4.62 -17.21
C LYS A 23 -25.91 3.15 -17.09
N MET A 24 -24.61 2.85 -17.10
CA MET A 24 -24.10 1.49 -16.93
C MET A 24 -23.96 1.08 -15.45
N GLY A 25 -24.26 1.97 -14.51
CA GLY A 25 -24.14 1.71 -13.06
C GLY A 25 -22.68 1.54 -12.60
N VAL A 26 -21.72 2.10 -13.35
CA VAL A 26 -20.29 1.98 -13.05
C VAL A 26 -19.80 3.26 -12.40
N SER A 27 -19.38 3.16 -11.14
CA SER A 27 -18.80 4.30 -10.42
C SER A 27 -17.44 4.68 -11.00
N TYR A 28 -17.24 5.98 -11.18
CA TYR A 28 -15.98 6.63 -11.55
C TYR A 28 -15.44 7.49 -10.40
N GLU A 29 -15.95 7.32 -9.18
CA GLU A 29 -15.41 7.97 -7.98
C GLU A 29 -13.97 7.53 -7.75
N GLY A 30 -13.04 8.49 -7.74
CA GLY A 30 -11.60 8.24 -7.60
C GLY A 30 -10.80 8.37 -8.89
N CYS A 31 -11.43 8.55 -10.06
CA CYS A 31 -10.72 8.92 -11.28
C CYS A 31 -10.42 10.43 -11.27
N LEU A 32 -9.14 10.79 -11.25
CA LEU A 32 -8.67 12.18 -11.24
C LEU A 32 -8.40 12.71 -12.64
N GLU A 33 -8.05 11.81 -13.57
CA GLU A 33 -7.70 12.18 -14.94
C GLU A 33 -8.71 11.67 -15.97
N ARG A 34 -8.85 12.39 -17.09
CA ARG A 34 -9.73 12.00 -18.21
C ARG A 34 -9.32 10.64 -18.79
N SER A 35 -8.02 10.36 -18.84
CA SER A 35 -7.43 9.09 -19.28
C SER A 35 -7.97 7.90 -18.47
N GLU A 36 -8.10 8.07 -17.15
CA GLU A 36 -8.63 7.05 -16.24
C GLU A 36 -10.13 6.82 -16.48
N ILE A 37 -10.90 7.90 -16.63
CA ILE A 37 -12.34 7.83 -16.92
C ILE A 37 -12.59 7.12 -18.26
N VAL A 38 -11.81 7.42 -19.29
CA VAL A 38 -11.90 6.77 -20.61
C VAL A 38 -11.56 5.28 -20.50
N ARG A 39 -10.55 4.92 -19.71
CA ARG A 39 -10.18 3.51 -19.49
C ARG A 39 -11.31 2.75 -18.81
N VAL A 40 -11.90 3.29 -17.75
CA VAL A 40 -13.05 2.71 -17.04
C VAL A 40 -14.26 2.56 -17.98
N TYR A 41 -14.51 3.55 -18.83
CA TYR A 41 -15.57 3.48 -19.84
C TYR A 41 -15.34 2.38 -20.88
N GLN A 42 -14.12 2.22 -21.39
CA GLN A 42 -13.79 1.15 -22.34
C GLN A 42 -13.94 -0.23 -21.69
N GLU A 43 -13.51 -0.39 -20.44
CA GLU A 43 -13.68 -1.64 -19.67
C GLU A 43 -15.17 -1.96 -19.42
N ALA A 44 -15.96 -0.96 -19.01
CA ALA A 44 -17.40 -1.09 -18.81
C ALA A 44 -18.12 -1.45 -20.11
N LYS A 45 -17.78 -0.80 -21.22
CA LYS A 45 -18.36 -1.06 -22.55
C LYS A 45 -18.03 -2.47 -23.06
N GLN A 46 -16.82 -2.97 -22.81
CA GLN A 46 -16.44 -4.34 -23.14
C GLN A 46 -17.14 -5.39 -22.25
N LYS A 47 -17.43 -5.06 -21.00
CA LYS A 47 -18.16 -5.95 -20.10
C LYS A 47 -19.64 -6.01 -20.47
N ASN A 48 -20.24 -4.87 -20.78
CA ASN A 48 -21.64 -4.76 -21.20
C ASN A 48 -21.89 -5.38 -22.59
N SER A 49 -20.88 -5.43 -23.47
CA SER A 49 -20.96 -6.17 -24.75
C SER A 49 -20.75 -7.68 -24.62
N ARG A 50 -20.17 -8.16 -23.51
CA ARG A 50 -20.08 -9.60 -23.18
C ARG A 50 -21.34 -10.12 -22.49
N ASP A 51 -22.11 -9.25 -21.85
CA ASP A 51 -23.42 -9.57 -21.25
C ASP A 51 -24.60 -9.41 -22.21
N ARG A 52 -24.39 -8.88 -23.43
CA ARG A 52 -25.33 -9.13 -24.52
C ARG A 52 -25.14 -10.57 -24.99
N PRO A 53 -26.19 -11.40 -25.05
CA PRO A 53 -26.14 -12.67 -25.75
C PRO A 53 -26.03 -12.37 -27.25
N HIS A 54 -24.85 -12.01 -27.72
CA HIS A 54 -24.56 -11.96 -29.14
C HIS A 54 -24.52 -13.39 -29.63
N GLY A 55 -25.69 -13.80 -30.15
CA GLY A 55 -25.78 -14.69 -31.30
C GLY A 55 -24.86 -15.88 -31.18
N GLY A 56 -25.10 -16.71 -30.16
CA GLY A 56 -24.84 -18.12 -30.35
C GLY A 56 -25.48 -18.47 -31.68
N ARG A 57 -24.66 -18.75 -32.70
CA ARG A 57 -25.12 -19.34 -33.94
C ARG A 57 -25.76 -20.64 -33.47
N LEU A 58 -27.07 -20.57 -33.19
CA LEU A 58 -27.90 -21.70 -32.83
C LEU A 58 -27.65 -22.68 -33.97
N CYS A 59 -26.99 -23.77 -33.63
CA CYS A 59 -26.81 -24.88 -34.54
C CYS A 59 -28.23 -25.21 -35.01
N ASN A 60 -28.52 -24.99 -36.28
CA ASN A 60 -29.81 -25.38 -36.85
C ASN A 60 -30.04 -26.84 -36.47
N ALA A 61 -31.13 -27.10 -35.75
CA ALA A 61 -31.52 -28.45 -35.40
C ALA A 61 -31.64 -29.27 -36.70
N PRO A 62 -30.89 -30.38 -36.86
CA PRO A 62 -31.08 -31.23 -38.02
C PRO A 62 -32.48 -31.83 -37.93
N SER A 63 -33.30 -31.47 -38.91
CA SER A 63 -34.61 -32.09 -39.10
C SER A 63 -34.39 -33.46 -39.72
N ASN A 64 -34.90 -34.49 -39.03
CA ASN A 64 -35.07 -35.89 -39.44
C ASN A 64 -33.93 -36.89 -39.13
N SER A 65 -34.37 -37.95 -38.41
CA SER A 65 -33.82 -39.30 -38.23
C SER A 65 -32.42 -39.47 -37.64
N GLU A 66 -32.37 -39.82 -36.34
CA GLU A 66 -31.40 -40.68 -35.60
C GLU A 66 -31.16 -40.15 -34.16
N GLY A 67 -32.17 -40.31 -33.29
CA GLY A 67 -32.33 -39.58 -32.03
C GLY A 67 -31.30 -39.78 -30.90
N ASN A 68 -30.26 -40.60 -31.07
CA ASN A 68 -29.24 -40.82 -30.02
C ASN A 68 -27.84 -40.30 -30.38
N GLY A 69 -27.45 -40.30 -31.66
CA GLY A 69 -26.09 -39.92 -32.08
C GLY A 69 -25.83 -38.41 -31.98
N ASP A 70 -26.81 -37.59 -32.32
CA ASP A 70 -26.65 -36.14 -32.34
C ASP A 70 -26.73 -35.51 -30.94
N MET A 71 -27.51 -36.11 -30.02
CA MET A 71 -27.50 -35.71 -28.62
C MET A 71 -26.15 -36.03 -27.94
N LEU A 72 -25.53 -37.17 -28.26
CA LEU A 72 -24.19 -37.51 -27.78
C LEU A 72 -23.12 -36.53 -28.30
N LYS A 73 -23.19 -36.12 -29.58
CA LYS A 73 -22.28 -35.09 -30.13
C LYS A 73 -22.46 -33.74 -29.44
N PHE A 74 -23.71 -33.34 -29.18
CA PHE A 74 -24.02 -32.09 -28.48
C PHE A 74 -23.49 -32.09 -27.04
N LEU A 75 -23.67 -33.19 -26.31
CA LEU A 75 -23.15 -33.35 -24.94
C LEU A 75 -21.62 -33.33 -24.92
N ASN A 76 -20.94 -34.00 -25.86
CA ASN A 76 -19.48 -33.96 -25.97
C ASN A 76 -18.96 -32.54 -26.23
N CYS A 77 -19.58 -31.82 -27.18
CA CYS A 77 -19.19 -30.45 -27.48
C CYS A 77 -19.41 -29.53 -26.27
N SER A 78 -20.52 -29.71 -25.54
CA SER A 78 -20.80 -28.96 -24.31
C SER A 78 -19.76 -29.25 -23.22
N MET A 79 -19.35 -30.50 -23.05
CA MET A 79 -18.30 -30.89 -22.11
C MET A 79 -16.94 -30.28 -22.50
N ASP A 80 -16.60 -30.24 -23.79
CA ASP A 80 -15.36 -29.60 -24.26
C ASP A 80 -15.33 -28.11 -23.95
N VAL A 81 -16.43 -27.40 -24.20
CA VAL A 81 -16.56 -25.97 -23.89
C VAL A 81 -16.41 -25.72 -22.39
N ILE A 82 -17.05 -26.55 -21.56
CA ILE A 82 -16.90 -26.49 -20.09
C ILE A 82 -15.45 -26.75 -19.68
N GLY A 83 -14.81 -27.79 -20.23
CA GLY A 83 -13.42 -28.15 -19.95
C GLY A 83 -12.44 -27.03 -20.30
N GLN A 84 -12.64 -26.38 -21.46
CA GLN A 84 -11.84 -25.21 -21.85
C GLN A 84 -12.06 -24.02 -20.90
N GLY A 85 -13.30 -23.79 -20.47
CA GLY A 85 -13.63 -22.76 -19.48
C GLY A 85 -12.93 -22.99 -18.14
N MET A 86 -12.99 -24.23 -17.63
CA MET A 86 -12.34 -24.62 -16.37
C MET A 86 -10.82 -24.52 -16.45
N ASN A 87 -10.21 -24.95 -17.55
CA ASN A 87 -8.76 -24.83 -17.73
C ASN A 87 -8.30 -23.37 -17.76
N LYS A 88 -9.01 -22.48 -18.47
CA LYS A 88 -8.70 -21.04 -18.46
C LYS A 88 -8.82 -20.43 -17.06
N LEU A 89 -9.85 -20.81 -16.31
CA LEU A 89 -10.03 -20.37 -14.93
C LEU A 89 -8.88 -20.86 -14.04
N LEU A 90 -8.52 -22.13 -14.14
CA LEU A 90 -7.43 -22.73 -13.39
C LEU A 90 -6.10 -22.04 -13.67
N THR A 91 -5.78 -21.80 -14.94
CA THR A 91 -4.57 -21.05 -15.32
C THR A 91 -4.58 -19.63 -14.73
N SER A 92 -5.71 -18.92 -14.82
CA SER A 92 -5.81 -17.56 -14.27
C SER A 92 -5.67 -17.52 -12.76
N VAL A 93 -6.23 -18.50 -12.05
CA VAL A 93 -6.11 -18.62 -10.59
C VAL A 93 -4.67 -18.91 -10.20
N ASN A 94 -4.00 -19.86 -10.87
CA ASN A 94 -2.60 -20.18 -10.58
C ASN A 94 -1.68 -18.98 -10.81
N GLN A 95 -1.84 -18.25 -11.92
CA GLN A 95 -1.08 -17.02 -12.17
C GLN A 95 -1.25 -15.97 -11.07
N LYS A 96 -2.46 -15.85 -10.50
CA LYS A 96 -2.70 -14.94 -9.38
C LYS A 96 -2.04 -15.42 -8.10
N PHE A 97 -2.01 -16.72 -7.84
CA PHE A 97 -1.26 -17.28 -6.71
C PHE A 97 0.23 -17.01 -6.83
N ASP A 98 0.83 -17.24 -8.01
CA ASP A 98 2.25 -16.95 -8.26
C ASP A 98 2.56 -15.47 -8.01
N LEU A 99 1.72 -14.56 -8.52
CA LEU A 99 1.88 -13.12 -8.30
C LEU A 99 1.74 -12.75 -6.81
N MET A 100 0.83 -13.39 -6.06
CA MET A 100 0.69 -13.17 -4.63
C MET A 100 1.90 -13.66 -3.85
N ASP A 101 2.46 -14.81 -4.21
CA ASP A 101 3.66 -15.37 -3.59
C ASP A 101 4.87 -14.45 -3.80
N ASP A 102 5.05 -13.91 -5.00
CA ASP A 102 6.13 -12.95 -5.29
C ASP A 102 5.96 -11.65 -4.50
N LYS A 103 4.73 -11.14 -4.39
CA LYS A 103 4.43 -9.97 -3.55
C LYS A 103 4.69 -10.25 -2.07
N LEU A 104 4.35 -11.43 -1.57
CA LEU A 104 4.58 -11.83 -0.19
C LEU A 104 6.09 -11.89 0.12
N LYS A 105 6.88 -12.49 -0.78
CA LYS A 105 8.35 -12.50 -0.67
C LYS A 105 8.92 -11.08 -0.66
N GLY A 106 8.43 -10.21 -1.55
CA GLY A 106 8.85 -8.80 -1.60
C GLY A 106 8.53 -8.03 -0.32
N LEU A 107 7.36 -8.27 0.28
CA LEU A 107 6.99 -7.66 1.56
C LEU A 107 7.83 -8.15 2.73
N GLU A 108 8.12 -9.46 2.81
CA GLU A 108 9.00 -10.00 3.86
C GLU A 108 10.45 -9.47 3.72
N ALA A 109 10.95 -9.29 2.49
CA ALA A 109 12.23 -8.64 2.26
C ALA A 109 12.25 -7.19 2.75
N LYS A 110 11.25 -6.39 2.38
CA LYS A 110 11.12 -4.99 2.84
C LYS A 110 10.97 -4.87 4.35
N LYS A 111 10.20 -5.76 4.96
CA LYS A 111 10.04 -5.83 6.42
C LYS A 111 11.39 -6.11 7.10
N THR A 112 12.20 -6.99 6.53
CA THR A 112 13.53 -7.30 7.04
C THR A 112 14.47 -6.09 6.89
N GLU A 113 14.45 -5.41 5.76
CA GLU A 113 15.23 -4.19 5.51
C GLU A 113 14.86 -3.07 6.49
N VAL A 114 13.56 -2.78 6.65
CA VAL A 114 13.07 -1.78 7.61
C VAL A 114 13.47 -2.15 9.03
N LYS A 115 13.39 -3.44 9.39
CA LYS A 115 13.86 -3.92 10.69
C LYS A 115 15.35 -3.64 10.87
N GLU A 116 16.19 -3.95 9.89
CA GLU A 116 17.62 -3.66 10.00
C GLU A 116 17.91 -2.17 10.16
N MET A 117 17.24 -1.30 9.40
CA MET A 117 17.38 0.14 9.54
C MET A 117 16.98 0.62 10.94
N LEU A 118 15.82 0.18 11.45
CA LEU A 118 15.32 0.55 12.77
C LEU A 118 16.20 0.09 13.93
N TYR A 119 16.94 -1.01 13.81
CA TYR A 119 17.80 -1.50 14.90
C TYR A 119 19.26 -1.05 14.78
N LYS A 120 19.81 -0.85 13.58
CA LYS A 120 21.23 -0.49 13.39
C LYS A 120 21.50 1.01 13.61
N GLU A 121 20.66 1.90 13.09
CA GLU A 121 20.89 3.35 13.22
C GLU A 121 20.78 3.85 14.66
N PRO A 122 19.71 3.57 15.43
CA PRO A 122 19.58 4.09 16.78
C PRO A 122 20.64 3.54 17.73
N LYS A 123 21.06 2.28 17.53
CA LYS A 123 22.12 1.65 18.33
C LYS A 123 23.47 2.30 18.06
N THR A 124 23.76 2.62 16.80
CA THR A 124 24.96 3.38 16.42
C THR A 124 24.93 4.80 16.99
N ALA A 125 23.79 5.48 16.92
CA ALA A 125 23.60 6.82 17.47
C ALA A 125 23.77 6.85 19.01
N LEU A 126 23.16 5.90 19.72
CA LEU A 126 23.33 5.72 21.16
C LEU A 126 24.79 5.45 21.54
N GLY A 127 25.50 4.63 20.77
CA GLY A 127 26.92 4.39 20.95
C GLY A 127 27.75 5.67 20.85
N ARG A 128 27.48 6.49 19.81
CA ARG A 128 28.15 7.80 19.64
C ARG A 128 27.83 8.77 20.77
N LEU A 129 26.57 8.84 21.22
CA LEU A 129 26.15 9.65 22.37
C LEU A 129 26.87 9.25 23.65
N GLN A 130 26.97 7.95 23.92
CA GLN A 130 27.68 7.45 25.09
C GLN A 130 29.18 7.77 25.02
N GLN A 131 29.79 7.65 23.84
CA GLN A 131 31.19 8.03 23.63
C GLN A 131 31.41 9.53 23.87
N LEU A 132 30.53 10.38 23.34
CA LEU A 132 30.58 11.82 23.56
C LEU A 132 30.48 12.16 25.05
N LYS A 133 29.51 11.58 25.77
CA LYS A 133 29.37 11.79 27.22
C LYS A 133 30.62 11.35 28.01
N ASN A 134 31.29 10.30 27.55
CA ASN A 134 32.52 9.82 28.17
C ASN A 134 33.77 10.66 27.82
N THR A 135 33.65 11.68 26.95
CA THR A 135 34.77 12.56 26.61
C THR A 135 35.23 13.33 27.85
N ALA A 136 36.56 13.36 28.08
CA ALA A 136 37.17 14.00 29.25
C ALA A 136 36.66 15.43 29.44
N ALA A 137 36.62 16.23 28.37
CA ALA A 137 36.14 17.61 28.41
C ALA A 137 34.71 17.76 28.98
N ILE A 138 33.76 16.87 28.63
CA ILE A 138 32.38 16.96 29.14
C ILE A 138 32.36 16.63 30.64
N ARG A 139 33.09 15.59 31.06
CA ARG A 139 33.23 15.26 32.48
C ARG A 139 33.89 16.38 33.27
N ASP A 140 34.93 16.99 32.72
CA ASP A 140 35.64 18.08 33.37
C ASP A 140 34.73 19.31 33.52
N PHE A 141 33.88 19.60 32.53
CA PHE A 141 32.85 20.63 32.64
C PHE A 141 31.76 20.29 33.67
N GLU A 142 31.27 19.05 33.71
CA GLU A 142 30.31 18.59 34.72
C GLU A 142 30.88 18.76 36.14
N ASN A 143 32.13 18.34 36.35
CA ASN A 143 32.83 18.49 37.63
C ASN A 143 33.00 19.98 38.01
N ALA A 144 33.39 20.83 37.06
CA ALA A 144 33.54 22.27 37.31
C ALA A 144 32.20 22.95 37.67
N LEU A 145 31.10 22.52 37.05
CA LEU A 145 29.74 22.96 37.39
C LEU A 145 29.37 22.54 38.82
N ASP A 146 29.64 21.29 39.18
CA ASP A 146 29.37 20.78 40.53
C ASP A 146 30.20 21.50 41.60
N ASP A 147 31.48 21.77 41.32
CA ASP A 147 32.33 22.55 42.22
C ASP A 147 31.83 24.00 42.37
N THR A 148 31.45 24.64 41.26
CA THR A 148 30.87 25.98 41.29
C THR A 148 29.58 26.02 42.11
N LEU A 149 28.71 25.02 41.94
CA LEU A 149 27.47 24.89 42.70
C LEU A 149 27.73 24.66 44.19
N ARG A 150 28.75 23.87 44.54
CA ARG A 150 29.18 23.64 45.93
C ARG A 150 29.62 24.96 46.57
N VAL A 151 30.51 25.70 45.91
CA VAL A 151 31.00 27.00 46.39
C VAL A 151 29.85 27.99 46.57
N ALA A 152 28.94 28.08 45.60
CA ALA A 152 27.79 28.97 45.68
C ALA A 152 26.86 28.63 46.87
N LYS A 153 26.65 27.33 47.16
CA LYS A 153 25.87 26.90 48.34
C LYS A 153 26.55 27.30 49.64
N GLU A 154 27.87 27.13 49.72
CA GLU A 154 28.68 27.45 50.90
C GLU A 154 28.73 28.97 51.15
N GLN A 155 28.87 29.76 50.09
CA GLN A 155 28.72 31.22 50.18
C GLN A 155 27.33 31.61 50.67
N ARG A 156 26.27 30.96 50.19
CA ARG A 156 24.90 31.23 50.63
C ARG A 156 24.71 30.94 52.11
N THR A 157 25.28 29.86 52.63
CA THR A 157 25.22 29.54 54.07
C THR A 157 25.97 30.56 54.89
N ASN A 158 27.17 30.95 54.46
CA ASN A 158 27.99 31.94 55.17
C ASN A 158 27.29 33.31 55.22
N ILE A 159 26.76 33.80 54.09
CA ILE A 159 26.00 35.06 54.05
C ILE A 159 24.78 34.98 54.96
N LYS A 160 24.08 33.84 55.01
CA LYS A 160 22.93 33.65 55.90
C LYS A 160 23.35 33.73 57.37
N GLU A 161 24.47 33.13 57.74
CA GLU A 161 25.04 33.22 59.09
C GLU A 161 25.43 34.65 59.46
N GLU A 162 26.13 35.37 58.58
CA GLU A 162 26.50 36.78 58.79
C GLU A 162 25.28 37.67 59.00
N ILE A 163 24.23 37.50 58.18
CA ILE A 163 22.97 38.25 58.33
C ILE A 163 22.31 37.96 59.68
N LEU A 164 22.36 36.72 60.16
CA LEU A 164 21.76 36.34 61.44
C LEU A 164 22.55 36.87 62.63
N GLN A 165 23.88 36.79 62.59
CA GLN A 165 24.76 37.42 63.57
C GLN A 165 24.52 38.93 63.66
N ALA A 166 24.43 39.61 62.51
CA ALA A 166 24.12 41.05 62.46
C ALA A 166 22.73 41.39 63.04
N LYS A 167 21.79 40.44 63.02
CA LYS A 167 20.44 40.58 63.59
C LYS A 167 20.32 40.09 65.03
N GLY A 168 21.39 39.57 65.64
CA GLY A 168 21.36 39.00 67.00
C GLY A 168 20.53 37.71 67.12
N LEU A 169 20.32 36.99 66.02
CA LEU A 169 19.56 35.74 65.95
C LEU A 169 20.52 34.56 65.69
N GLN A 170 20.32 33.40 66.32
CA GLN A 170 21.05 32.17 65.97
C GLN A 170 20.26 31.33 64.95
N LEU A 171 20.97 30.64 64.04
CA LEU A 171 20.37 29.60 63.20
C LEU A 171 19.88 28.44 64.08
N PRO A 172 18.70 27.85 63.81
CA PRO A 172 18.28 26.59 64.43
C PRO A 172 19.16 25.42 64.00
#